data_AF-A0A8E2UQR2-F1
#
_entry.id   AF-A0A8E2UQR2-F1
#
_cell.length_a   1.000
_cell.length_b   1.000
_cell.length_c   1.000
_cell.angle_alpha   90.00
_cell.angle_beta   90.00
_cell.angle_gamma   90.00
#
_symmetry.space_group_name_H-M   'P 1'
#
loop_
_entity.id
_entity.type
_entity.pdbx_description
1 polymer ?
#
loop_
_entity_poly.entity_id
_entity_poly.type
_entity_poly.pdbx_seq_one_letter_code
_entity_poly.pdbx_strand_id
1 'polypeptide(L)'
;MNKKHYRMVFSRLHGMLVAVEETASAAGKASAGETQRAVDRSGMHGVAQFALRFAAFGALIAAGAMPMWVQAQIVGAGPNAPSVIQTPNGLPQVNINKPGGAGVSLNTYSQFDVQKNGAILNNSPTIVNTQQAGYINGNPNLSAGQAARIIVNQSEPMQWYQCAWCERPSPGIQFIEPDMGRCNV
;
A
#
# COMPACT_ATOMS: atom_id res chain seq x y z
N MET A 1 -0.26 65.96 0.16
CA MET A 1 1.02 66.09 0.89
C MET A 1 1.29 64.79 1.62
N ASN A 2 2.22 63.96 1.12
CA ASN A 2 2.42 62.60 1.63
C ASN A 2 3.48 62.60 2.74
N LYS A 3 3.05 62.82 3.98
CA LYS A 3 3.87 63.11 5.17
C LYS A 3 4.81 61.97 5.65
N LYS A 4 5.04 60.94 4.83
CA LYS A 4 5.82 59.75 5.19
C LYS A 4 6.90 59.38 4.17
N HIS A 5 7.11 60.18 3.13
CA HIS A 5 8.18 59.95 2.16
C HIS A 5 9.30 60.97 2.35
N TYR A 6 10.50 60.46 2.62
CA TYR A 6 11.71 61.24 2.78
C TYR A 6 12.76 60.73 1.80
N ARG A 7 13.56 61.63 1.23
CA ARG A 7 14.72 61.25 0.42
C ARG A 7 15.99 61.40 1.24
N MET A 8 16.96 60.52 1.03
CA MET A 8 18.27 60.66 1.68
C MET A 8 19.18 61.55 0.83
N VAL A 9 19.81 62.55 1.46
CA VAL A 9 20.82 63.41 0.84
C VAL A 9 22.11 63.30 1.64
N PHE A 10 23.25 63.15 0.94
CA PHE A 10 24.56 63.09 1.58
C PHE A 10 25.01 64.48 2.02
N SER A 11 25.20 64.68 3.34
CA SER A 11 25.73 65.92 3.89
C SER A 11 27.26 65.83 4.02
N ARG A 12 27.99 66.63 3.22
CA ARG A 12 29.47 66.68 3.29
C ARG A 12 29.99 67.17 4.63
N LEU A 13 29.23 68.00 5.35
CA LEU A 13 29.65 68.53 6.65
C LEU A 13 29.64 67.45 7.75
N HIS A 14 28.69 66.52 7.67
CA HIS A 14 28.53 65.47 8.67
C HIS A 14 29.06 64.10 8.20
N GLY A 15 29.52 63.99 6.95
CA GLY A 15 30.01 62.73 6.38
C GLY A 15 28.99 61.59 6.35
N MET A 16 27.69 61.91 6.46
CA MET A 16 26.61 60.93 6.58
C MET A 16 25.39 61.27 5.72
N LEU A 17 24.55 60.28 5.46
CA LEU A 17 23.25 60.43 4.80
C LEU A 17 22.22 60.98 5.79
N VAL A 18 21.54 62.06 5.41
CA VAL A 18 20.48 62.69 6.21
C VAL A 18 19.15 62.60 5.46
N ALA A 19 18.07 62.25 6.16
CA ALA A 19 16.73 62.24 5.61
C ALA A 19 16.17 63.67 5.48
N VAL A 20 15.72 64.04 4.28
CA VAL A 20 15.16 65.37 3.98
C VAL A 20 13.80 65.21 3.29
N GLU A 21 12.92 66.18 3.48
CA GLU A 21 11.62 66.27 2.79
C GLU A 21 11.80 66.23 1.25
N GLU A 22 10.84 65.60 0.57
CA GLU A 22 10.82 65.37 -0.88
C GLU A 22 10.92 66.65 -1.74
N THR A 23 10.61 67.82 -1.19
CA THR A 23 10.64 69.15 -1.82
C THR A 23 11.94 69.93 -1.61
N ALA A 24 12.88 69.44 -0.80
CA ALA A 24 14.13 70.17 -0.59
C ALA A 24 15.04 70.10 -1.83
N SER A 25 15.59 71.22 -2.28
CA SER A 25 16.53 71.26 -3.41
C SER A 25 17.96 71.05 -2.92
N ALA A 26 18.71 70.12 -3.52
CA ALA A 26 20.15 70.00 -3.25
C ALA A 26 20.91 70.98 -4.16
N ALA A 27 21.70 71.89 -3.58
CA ALA A 27 22.62 72.74 -4.34
C ALA A 27 23.90 71.94 -4.65
N GLY A 28 23.97 71.32 -5.83
CA GLY A 28 25.13 70.53 -6.23
C GLY A 28 25.02 70.05 -7.67
N LYS A 29 26.12 70.17 -8.40
CA LYS A 29 26.27 69.89 -9.84
C LYS A 29 25.76 68.48 -10.19
N ALA A 30 24.85 68.42 -11.17
CA ALA A 30 24.13 67.22 -11.58
C ALA A 30 25.04 66.02 -11.89
N SER A 31 24.65 64.86 -11.37
CA SER A 31 24.85 63.57 -12.00
C SER A 31 23.64 62.70 -11.66
N ALA A 32 23.08 62.07 -12.69
CA ALA A 32 21.79 61.42 -12.69
C ALA A 32 21.64 60.39 -11.56
N GLY A 33 20.62 60.57 -10.73
CA GLY A 33 20.18 59.54 -9.78
C GLY A 33 19.44 58.45 -10.55
N GLU A 34 20.14 57.38 -10.89
CA GLU A 34 19.54 56.19 -11.47
C GLU A 34 18.84 55.41 -10.35
N THR A 35 17.59 55.74 -10.06
CA THR A 35 16.69 54.83 -9.34
C THR A 35 16.39 53.65 -10.25
N GLN A 36 17.29 52.66 -10.29
CA GLN A 36 16.91 51.32 -10.70
C GLN A 36 15.91 50.81 -9.66
N ARG A 37 14.63 50.83 -10.01
CA ARG A 37 13.64 49.99 -9.36
C ARG A 37 14.10 48.55 -9.56
N ALA A 38 14.77 48.00 -8.55
CA ALA A 38 14.83 46.56 -8.39
C ALA A 38 13.38 46.12 -8.25
N VAL A 39 12.82 45.59 -9.34
CA VAL A 39 11.54 44.87 -9.33
C VAL A 39 11.69 43.81 -8.25
N ASP A 40 10.87 43.94 -7.22
CA ASP A 40 10.85 43.06 -6.07
C ASP A 40 10.50 41.64 -6.54
N ARG A 41 11.53 40.83 -6.81
CA ARG A 41 11.40 39.42 -7.21
C ARG A 41 10.93 38.54 -6.05
N SER A 42 10.68 39.11 -4.88
CA SER A 42 10.30 38.39 -3.67
C SER A 42 8.84 37.90 -3.67
N GLY A 43 7.93 38.59 -4.38
CA GLY A 43 6.52 38.18 -4.49
C GLY A 43 6.30 36.92 -5.34
N MET A 44 7.26 36.59 -6.21
CA MET A 44 7.15 35.47 -7.15
C MET A 44 7.62 34.14 -6.54
N HIS A 45 8.48 34.18 -5.51
CA HIS A 45 8.95 32.96 -4.84
C HIS A 45 7.93 32.38 -3.87
N GLY A 46 7.10 33.18 -3.20
CA GLY A 46 6.07 32.65 -2.28
C GLY A 46 4.95 31.89 -3.01
N VAL A 47 4.46 32.43 -4.12
CA VAL A 47 3.41 31.81 -4.93
C VAL A 47 3.96 30.60 -5.71
N ALA A 48 5.16 30.70 -6.27
CA ALA A 48 5.80 29.58 -6.96
C ALA A 48 6.16 28.42 -6.00
N GLN A 49 6.57 28.70 -4.76
CA GLN A 49 6.86 27.67 -3.76
C GLN A 49 5.59 26.96 -3.27
N PHE A 50 4.48 27.68 -3.09
CA PHE A 50 3.20 27.08 -2.69
C PHE A 50 2.62 26.23 -3.84
N ALA A 51 2.66 26.74 -5.08
CA ALA A 51 2.25 26.01 -6.28
C ALA A 51 3.11 24.76 -6.54
N LEU A 52 4.42 24.83 -6.29
CA LEU A 52 5.33 23.69 -6.46
C LEU A 52 5.06 22.58 -5.43
N ARG A 53 4.67 22.94 -4.19
CA ARG A 53 4.30 21.94 -3.17
C ARG A 53 2.96 21.28 -3.47
N PHE A 54 1.97 22.01 -3.98
CA PHE A 54 0.73 21.40 -4.44
C PHE A 54 0.92 20.53 -5.68
N ALA A 55 1.79 20.93 -6.61
CA ALA A 55 2.16 20.10 -7.76
C ALA A 55 2.88 18.82 -7.31
N ALA A 56 3.81 18.91 -6.36
CA ALA A 56 4.51 17.74 -5.79
C ALA A 56 3.54 16.82 -5.02
N PHE A 57 2.61 17.37 -4.25
CA PHE A 57 1.60 16.60 -3.53
C PHE A 57 0.60 15.94 -4.48
N GLY A 58 0.18 16.63 -5.54
CA GLY A 58 -0.66 16.08 -6.61
C GLY A 58 0.05 14.97 -7.37
N ALA A 59 1.35 15.11 -7.65
CA ALA A 59 2.15 14.06 -8.27
C ALA A 59 2.30 12.82 -7.37
N LEU A 60 2.48 13.01 -6.05
CA LEU A 60 2.53 11.91 -5.08
C LEU A 60 1.20 11.16 -4.95
N ILE A 61 0.06 11.88 -4.98
CA ILE A 61 -1.27 11.24 -5.00
C ILE A 61 -1.47 10.49 -6.31
N ALA A 62 -1.13 11.07 -7.46
CA ALA A 62 -1.26 10.39 -8.75
C ALA A 62 -0.36 9.15 -8.88
N ALA A 63 0.84 9.19 -8.29
CA ALA A 63 1.75 8.03 -8.24
C ALA A 63 1.33 6.97 -7.20
N GLY A 64 0.72 7.39 -6.08
CA GLY A 64 0.28 6.49 -5.00
C GLY A 64 -1.13 5.93 -5.18
N ALA A 65 -1.96 6.51 -6.05
CA ALA A 65 -3.34 6.07 -6.32
C ALA A 65 -3.43 5.01 -7.42
N MET A 66 -2.42 4.13 -7.55
CA MET A 66 -2.61 2.92 -8.34
C MET A 66 -3.54 2.00 -7.54
N PRO A 67 -4.77 1.72 -8.00
CA PRO A 67 -5.60 0.74 -7.34
C PRO A 67 -4.84 -0.59 -7.36
N MET A 68 -4.48 -1.09 -6.18
CA MET A 68 -3.96 -2.45 -6.06
C MET A 68 -5.15 -3.37 -6.34
N TRP A 69 -5.25 -3.84 -7.56
CA TRP A 69 -6.25 -4.83 -7.95
C TRP A 69 -5.92 -6.14 -7.20
N VAL A 70 -6.55 -6.34 -6.05
CA VAL A 70 -6.47 -7.63 -5.34
C VAL A 70 -7.35 -8.60 -6.13
N GLN A 71 -6.71 -9.48 -6.90
CA GLN A 71 -7.42 -10.56 -7.56
C GLN A 71 -7.73 -11.64 -6.53
N ALA A 72 -9.00 -12.02 -6.42
CA ALA A 72 -9.41 -13.19 -5.65
C ALA A 72 -8.74 -14.43 -6.26
N GLN A 73 -7.82 -15.02 -5.50
CA GLN A 73 -7.04 -16.18 -5.90
C GLN A 73 -7.17 -17.30 -4.86
N ILE A 74 -7.07 -18.54 -5.33
CA ILE A 74 -6.96 -19.71 -4.48
C ILE A 74 -5.53 -20.21 -4.60
N VAL A 75 -4.75 -20.07 -3.53
CA VAL A 75 -3.34 -20.41 -3.50
C VAL A 75 -3.14 -21.44 -2.39
N GLY A 76 -2.66 -22.62 -2.77
CA GLY A 76 -2.29 -23.67 -1.82
C GLY A 76 -1.03 -23.28 -1.03
N ALA A 77 -0.95 -23.71 0.23
CA ALA A 77 0.20 -23.47 1.09
C ALA A 77 0.60 -24.72 1.87
N GLY A 78 1.89 -24.81 2.19
CA GLY A 78 2.43 -25.86 3.03
C GLY A 78 2.37 -27.28 2.44
N PRO A 79 2.56 -28.32 3.27
CA PRO A 79 2.63 -29.73 2.84
C PRO A 79 1.31 -30.28 2.27
N ASN A 80 0.18 -29.63 2.59
CA ASN A 80 -1.16 -30.02 2.17
C ASN A 80 -1.74 -29.04 1.14
N ALA A 81 -0.89 -28.38 0.34
CA ALA A 81 -1.31 -27.49 -0.73
C ALA A 81 -2.05 -28.27 -1.83
N PRO A 82 -3.33 -27.97 -2.11
CA PRO A 82 -4.06 -28.66 -3.16
C PRO A 82 -3.71 -28.10 -4.55
N SER A 83 -3.94 -28.92 -5.59
CA SER A 83 -3.73 -28.50 -6.97
C SER A 83 -4.92 -27.66 -7.45
N VAL A 84 -4.65 -26.42 -7.86
CA VAL A 84 -5.66 -25.50 -8.39
C VAL A 84 -5.45 -25.35 -9.89
N ILE A 85 -6.48 -25.64 -10.68
CA ILE A 85 -6.50 -25.50 -12.12
C ILE A 85 -7.69 -24.64 -12.56
N GLN A 86 -7.67 -24.11 -13.77
CA GLN A 86 -8.84 -23.44 -14.33
C GLN A 86 -9.70 -24.42 -15.12
N THR A 87 -11.01 -24.39 -14.87
CA THR A 87 -11.97 -25.15 -15.68
C THR A 87 -12.15 -24.52 -17.06
N PRO A 88 -12.73 -25.25 -18.03
CA PRO A 88 -13.06 -24.68 -19.35
C PRO A 88 -13.97 -23.45 -19.28
N ASN A 89 -14.82 -23.36 -18.26
CA ASN A 89 -15.70 -22.20 -18.01
C ASN A 89 -15.01 -21.06 -17.25
N GLY A 90 -13.69 -21.14 -17.01
CA GLY A 90 -12.90 -20.10 -16.36
C GLY A 90 -13.03 -20.04 -14.83
N LEU A 91 -13.71 -21.00 -14.21
CA LEU A 91 -13.81 -21.12 -12.75
C LEU A 91 -12.59 -21.84 -12.17
N PRO A 92 -12.08 -21.42 -11.00
CA PRO A 92 -11.02 -22.14 -10.32
C PRO A 92 -11.57 -23.48 -9.80
N GLN A 93 -10.91 -24.56 -10.20
CA GLN A 93 -11.13 -25.90 -9.71
C GLN A 93 -9.97 -26.31 -8.81
N VAL A 94 -10.31 -26.68 -7.58
CA VAL A 94 -9.40 -27.23 -6.60
C VAL A 94 -9.55 -28.75 -6.57
N ASN A 95 -8.49 -29.45 -6.99
CA ASN A 95 -8.37 -30.88 -6.81
C ASN A 95 -7.93 -31.15 -5.38
N ILE A 96 -8.86 -31.66 -4.57
CA ILE A 96 -8.58 -31.96 -3.16
C ILE A 96 -7.48 -33.01 -3.03
N ASN A 97 -6.79 -32.99 -1.91
CA ASN A 97 -5.79 -34.00 -1.58
C ASN A 97 -6.43 -35.35 -1.27
N LYS A 98 -5.64 -36.42 -1.41
CA LYS A 98 -6.06 -37.77 -1.04
C LYS A 98 -6.54 -37.79 0.42
N PRO A 99 -7.73 -38.34 0.71
CA PRO A 99 -8.18 -38.45 2.08
C PRO A 99 -7.31 -39.40 2.90
N GLY A 100 -7.11 -39.07 4.18
CA GLY A 100 -6.44 -39.96 5.14
C GLY A 100 -7.29 -41.18 5.51
N GLY A 101 -6.80 -42.00 6.44
CA GLY A 101 -7.47 -43.25 6.85
C GLY A 101 -8.88 -43.09 7.41
N ALA A 102 -9.23 -41.90 7.92
CA ALA A 102 -10.57 -41.56 8.38
C ALA A 102 -11.49 -40.99 7.28
N GLY A 103 -11.04 -40.92 6.03
CA GLY A 103 -11.80 -40.31 4.93
C GLY A 103 -11.76 -38.78 4.92
N VAL A 104 -10.86 -38.15 5.68
CA VAL A 104 -10.71 -36.69 5.78
C VAL A 104 -9.65 -36.20 4.80
N SER A 105 -9.99 -35.26 3.92
CA SER A 105 -9.05 -34.57 3.04
C SER A 105 -8.70 -33.21 3.65
N LEU A 106 -7.41 -33.00 3.92
CA LEU A 106 -6.87 -31.75 4.45
C LEU A 106 -6.30 -30.93 3.28
N ASN A 107 -6.80 -29.71 3.12
CA ASN A 107 -6.41 -28.78 2.06
C ASN A 107 -6.01 -27.46 2.71
N THR A 108 -4.75 -27.10 2.57
CA THR A 108 -4.18 -25.90 3.20
C THR A 108 -3.94 -24.83 2.14
N TYR A 109 -4.39 -23.62 2.45
CA TYR A 109 -4.36 -22.47 1.55
C TYR A 109 -3.66 -21.30 2.24
N SER A 110 -2.89 -20.51 1.49
CA SER A 110 -2.46 -19.19 1.94
C SER A 110 -3.55 -18.14 1.66
N GLN A 111 -4.36 -18.38 0.63
CA GLN A 111 -5.48 -17.53 0.23
C GLN A 111 -6.58 -18.41 -0.35
N PHE A 112 -7.81 -18.24 0.11
CA PHE A 112 -8.98 -18.97 -0.40
C PHE A 112 -10.10 -17.98 -0.69
N ASP A 113 -9.98 -17.26 -1.79
CA ASP A 113 -11.00 -16.30 -2.22
C ASP A 113 -11.88 -16.89 -3.32
N VAL A 114 -13.18 -16.97 -3.04
CA VAL A 114 -14.18 -17.41 -3.99
C VAL A 114 -14.78 -16.19 -4.69
N GLN A 115 -14.61 -16.14 -6.02
CA GLN A 115 -15.18 -15.09 -6.86
C GLN A 115 -16.71 -15.23 -6.94
N LYS A 116 -17.40 -14.18 -7.43
CA LYS A 116 -18.87 -14.21 -7.62
C LYS A 116 -19.34 -15.39 -8.48
N ASN A 117 -18.51 -15.82 -9.43
CA ASN A 117 -18.82 -16.94 -10.32
C ASN A 117 -18.64 -18.31 -9.64
N GLY A 118 -18.07 -18.36 -8.44
CA GLY A 118 -17.86 -19.57 -7.65
C GLY A 118 -16.47 -20.19 -7.81
N ALA A 119 -16.30 -21.34 -7.15
CA ALA A 119 -15.12 -22.19 -7.21
C ALA A 119 -15.57 -23.65 -7.09
N ILE A 120 -14.81 -24.57 -7.69
CA ILE A 120 -15.16 -26.00 -7.73
C ILE A 120 -14.19 -26.77 -6.85
N LEU A 121 -14.72 -27.58 -5.94
CA LEU A 121 -13.92 -28.56 -5.21
C LEU A 121 -14.16 -29.95 -5.83
N ASN A 122 -13.13 -30.49 -6.46
CA ASN A 122 -13.21 -31.76 -7.15
C ASN A 122 -12.92 -32.94 -6.22
N ASN A 123 -13.99 -33.56 -5.71
CA ASN A 123 -13.96 -34.78 -4.89
C ASN A 123 -14.32 -36.05 -5.68
N SER A 124 -14.29 -36.02 -7.02
CA SER A 124 -14.66 -37.16 -7.85
C SER A 124 -13.42 -37.86 -8.41
N PRO A 125 -13.29 -39.20 -8.32
CA PRO A 125 -12.23 -39.94 -9.01
C PRO A 125 -12.50 -40.12 -10.52
N THR A 126 -13.72 -39.81 -10.98
CA THR A 126 -14.15 -39.98 -12.37
C THR A 126 -14.68 -38.66 -12.95
N ILE A 127 -14.85 -38.62 -14.27
CA ILE A 127 -15.50 -37.49 -14.96
C ILE A 127 -16.91 -37.29 -14.39
N VAL A 128 -17.25 -36.04 -14.05
CA VAL A 128 -18.57 -35.68 -13.50
C VAL A 128 -19.07 -34.39 -14.12
N ASN A 129 -20.39 -34.29 -14.27
CA ASN A 129 -21.04 -33.04 -14.66
C ASN A 129 -21.32 -32.18 -13.42
N THR A 130 -20.78 -30.97 -13.42
CA THR A 130 -21.00 -29.96 -12.39
C THR A 130 -21.98 -28.91 -12.87
N GLN A 131 -22.72 -28.32 -11.93
CA GLN A 131 -23.70 -27.28 -12.24
C GLN A 131 -23.04 -25.98 -12.72
N GLN A 132 -21.80 -25.72 -12.29
CA GLN A 132 -21.10 -24.45 -12.54
C GLN A 132 -20.14 -24.49 -13.74
N ALA A 133 -19.42 -25.61 -13.95
CA ALA A 133 -18.44 -25.73 -15.03
C ALA A 133 -18.77 -26.81 -16.08
N GLY A 134 -19.95 -27.45 -15.99
CA GLY A 134 -20.26 -28.59 -16.84
C GLY A 134 -19.36 -29.78 -16.55
N TYR A 135 -18.94 -30.52 -17.58
CA TYR A 135 -18.12 -31.71 -17.41
C TYR A 135 -16.69 -31.36 -16.99
N ILE A 136 -16.27 -31.91 -15.84
CA ILE A 136 -14.90 -31.83 -15.34
C ILE A 136 -14.27 -33.22 -15.30
N ASN A 137 -12.95 -33.28 -15.49
CA ASN A 137 -12.19 -34.52 -15.32
C ASN A 137 -12.15 -34.98 -13.86
N GLY A 138 -11.96 -36.28 -13.65
CA GLY A 138 -11.72 -36.84 -12.32
C GLY A 138 -10.45 -36.27 -11.70
N ASN A 139 -10.47 -36.13 -10.37
CA ASN A 139 -9.33 -35.71 -9.58
C ASN A 139 -8.26 -36.83 -9.56
N PRO A 140 -7.06 -36.59 -10.12
CA PRO A 140 -6.00 -37.60 -10.17
C PRO A 140 -5.48 -38.02 -8.79
N ASN A 141 -5.73 -37.24 -7.74
CA ASN A 141 -5.33 -37.57 -6.37
C ASN A 141 -6.22 -38.66 -5.74
N LEU A 142 -7.38 -38.96 -6.34
CA LEU A 142 -8.37 -39.89 -5.81
C LEU A 142 -8.35 -41.19 -6.62
N SER A 143 -8.21 -42.31 -5.92
CA SER A 143 -8.43 -43.64 -6.51
C SER A 143 -9.92 -43.99 -6.54
N ALA A 144 -10.30 -44.97 -7.36
CA ALA A 144 -11.67 -45.44 -7.44
C ALA A 144 -12.23 -45.80 -6.04
N GLY A 145 -13.38 -45.21 -5.67
CA GLY A 145 -14.01 -45.41 -4.37
C GLY A 145 -13.34 -44.70 -3.18
N GLN A 146 -12.26 -43.94 -3.39
CA GLN A 146 -11.51 -43.23 -2.35
C GLN A 146 -11.84 -41.73 -2.32
N ALA A 147 -13.09 -41.36 -2.62
CA ALA A 147 -13.56 -39.99 -2.44
C ALA A 147 -13.55 -39.62 -0.95
N ALA A 148 -13.21 -38.37 -0.65
CA ALA A 148 -13.21 -37.86 0.71
C ALA A 148 -14.64 -37.83 1.27
N ARG A 149 -14.79 -38.26 2.53
CA ARG A 149 -16.03 -38.14 3.31
C ARG A 149 -16.16 -36.76 3.93
N ILE A 150 -15.03 -36.21 4.37
CA ILE A 150 -14.93 -34.90 4.99
C ILE A 150 -13.83 -34.13 4.27
N ILE A 151 -14.11 -32.88 3.91
CA ILE A 151 -13.15 -31.99 3.27
C ILE A 151 -12.92 -30.83 4.22
N VAL A 152 -11.68 -30.66 4.65
CA VAL A 152 -11.25 -29.57 5.51
C VAL A 152 -10.42 -28.62 4.66
N ASN A 153 -10.88 -27.37 4.58
CA ASN A 153 -10.17 -26.28 3.93
C ASN A 153 -9.69 -25.33 5.03
N GLN A 154 -8.37 -25.21 5.20
CA GLN A 154 -7.78 -24.37 6.23
C GLN A 154 -6.92 -23.29 5.58
N SER A 155 -7.04 -22.06 6.06
CA SER A 155 -6.19 -20.95 5.66
C SER A 155 -5.07 -20.77 6.68
N GLU A 156 -3.81 -20.87 6.27
CA GLU A 156 -2.69 -20.45 7.11
C GLU A 156 -2.64 -18.93 7.13
N PRO A 157 -2.79 -18.28 8.31
CA PRO A 157 -2.67 -16.84 8.40
C PRO A 157 -1.26 -16.42 8.02
N MET A 158 -1.16 -15.29 7.31
CA MET A 158 0.12 -14.67 7.00
C MET A 158 0.97 -14.54 8.28
N GLN A 159 2.23 -14.98 8.20
CA GLN A 159 3.12 -15.29 9.34
C GLN A 159 3.26 -14.18 10.40
N TRP A 160 2.91 -12.94 10.08
CA TRP A 160 2.91 -11.80 10.99
C TRP A 160 1.93 -11.93 12.18
N TYR A 161 0.80 -12.63 12.02
CA TYR A 161 -0.19 -12.76 13.11
C TYR A 161 0.25 -13.71 14.23
N GLN A 162 1.21 -14.62 13.99
CA GLN A 162 1.67 -15.56 15.02
C GLN A 162 2.65 -14.91 16.03
N CYS A 163 3.37 -13.85 15.65
CA CYS A 163 4.29 -13.16 16.56
C CYS A 163 3.59 -12.22 17.56
N ALA A 164 2.36 -11.76 17.26
CA ALA A 164 1.67 -10.76 18.07
C ALA A 164 1.17 -11.29 19.43
N TRP A 165 1.08 -12.61 19.62
CA TRP A 165 0.61 -13.24 20.85
C TRP A 165 1.72 -13.81 21.74
N CYS A 166 2.99 -13.63 21.37
CA CYS A 166 4.12 -14.06 22.19
C CYS A 166 4.57 -12.93 23.14
N GLU A 167 3.66 -12.45 23.98
CA GLU A 167 4.03 -11.56 25.08
C GLU A 167 4.74 -12.40 26.15
N ARG A 168 6.05 -12.20 26.23
CA ARG A 168 6.96 -12.85 27.18
C ARG A 168 6.39 -12.67 28.61
N PRO A 169 5.93 -13.73 29.30
CA PRO A 169 5.44 -13.58 30.66
C PRO A 169 6.59 -13.08 31.56
N SER A 170 6.28 -12.08 32.38
CA SER A 170 7.18 -11.58 33.42
C SER A 170 7.65 -12.74 34.31
N PRO A 171 8.91 -12.74 34.78
CA PRO A 171 9.43 -13.83 35.61
C PRO A 171 8.61 -13.95 36.91
N GLY A 172 7.78 -14.99 37.02
CA GLY A 172 6.99 -15.24 38.23
C GLY A 172 5.72 -16.08 38.06
N ILE A 173 5.23 -16.31 36.84
CA ILE A 173 4.02 -17.13 36.61
C ILE A 173 4.39 -18.36 35.79
N GLN A 174 4.43 -19.53 36.43
CA GLN A 174 4.52 -20.81 35.75
C GLN A 174 3.09 -21.27 35.40
N PHE A 175 2.69 -21.09 34.14
CA PHE A 175 1.63 -21.91 33.58
C PHE A 175 2.24 -23.23 33.13
N ILE A 176 1.69 -24.35 33.60
CA ILE A 176 2.01 -25.69 33.09
C ILE A 176 1.31 -25.80 31.73
N GLU A 177 2.07 -25.58 30.66
CA GLU A 177 1.57 -25.70 29.30
C GLU A 177 1.78 -27.14 28.79
N PRO A 178 0.74 -27.83 28.30
CA PRO A 178 0.91 -29.14 27.69
C PRO A 178 1.38 -28.94 26.25
N ASP A 179 2.68 -29.13 26.05
CA ASP A 179 3.29 -29.66 24.84
C ASP A 179 2.70 -29.16 23.50
N MET A 180 2.96 -27.91 23.14
CA MET A 180 2.88 -27.48 21.73
C MET A 180 4.27 -27.29 21.15
N GLY A 181 4.53 -28.08 20.13
CA GLY A 181 5.80 -28.23 19.44
C GLY A 181 6.42 -26.90 18.99
N ARG A 182 7.69 -26.79 19.37
CA ARG A 182 8.73 -25.86 18.91
C ARG A 182 8.45 -25.16 17.57
N CYS A 183 8.33 -23.84 17.63
CA CYS A 183 8.70 -22.97 16.51
C CYS A 183 10.23 -23.05 16.35
N ASN A 184 10.70 -23.70 15.28
CA ASN A 184 12.12 -23.62 14.91
C ASN A 184 12.40 -22.26 14.25
N VAL A 185 13.50 -21.65 14.71
CA VAL A 185 14.14 -20.45 14.15
C VAL A 185 14.90 -20.82 12.87
#